data_AF-A0A2R8ASB9-F1
#
_entry.id   AF-A0A2R8ASB9-F1
#
_cell.length_a   1.000
_cell.length_b   1.000
_cell.length_c   1.000
_cell.angle_alpha   90.00
_cell.angle_beta   90.00
_cell.angle_gamma   90.00
#
_symmetry.space_group_name_H-M   'P 1'
#
loop_
_entity.id
_entity.type
_entity.pdbx_description
1 polymer ?
#
loop_
_entity_poly.entity_id
_entity_poly.type
_entity_poly.pdbx_seq_one_letter_code
_entity_poly.pdbx_strand_id
1 'polypeptide(L)'
;MEFGLDGASAGVELIKDVGEATFMQDVIEASQEAPVIVDFWAPWCGPCKTLGPALEAAVTEAGGKVRMAKVNVDENQAIAGQMRVQSIPTVYAFFQGQPVDGFQGAVPPSEIKAFVERVAELAGDGGLADAIAAADEMLEAGEVQDAAQTYAAILEEDQNSAAAYAGLARTHLAVDNADDAEATLNGAPAEISEAPEIEAVRAQIELARQAENAGPLAELRAAVDANPDDHQSRFDLAIAMNADGDVQGAVDELLELFRRDRDWNDAAAKQQLFTIFDALDAKDPIALTGRRKLSSMIFV
;
A
#
# COMPACT_ATOMS: atom_id res chain seq x y z
N MET A 1 30.39 -22.13 -22.02
CA MET A 1 29.22 -21.78 -22.84
C MET A 1 28.07 -22.60 -22.31
N GLU A 2 27.26 -22.02 -21.43
CA GLU A 2 25.80 -22.16 -21.52
C GLU A 2 25.21 -21.02 -20.68
N PHE A 3 24.68 -20.01 -21.37
CA PHE A 3 23.76 -19.03 -20.82
C PHE A 3 22.38 -19.66 -20.86
N GLY A 4 21.68 -19.67 -19.74
CA GLY A 4 20.26 -20.02 -19.65
C GLY A 4 19.59 -19.04 -18.72
N LEU A 5 19.18 -17.90 -19.28
CA LEU A 5 18.23 -16.97 -18.68
C LEU A 5 16.85 -17.63 -18.75
N ASP A 6 16.15 -17.70 -17.62
CA ASP A 6 14.69 -17.81 -17.62
C ASP A 6 14.12 -17.13 -16.35
N GLY A 7 13.21 -16.18 -16.58
CA GLY A 7 12.13 -15.85 -15.66
C GLY A 7 12.38 -14.80 -14.58
N ALA A 8 12.64 -13.56 -14.97
CA ALA A 8 12.42 -12.41 -14.08
C ALA A 8 10.91 -12.25 -13.82
N SER A 9 10.45 -12.70 -12.66
CA SER A 9 9.35 -12.05 -11.94
C SER A 9 10.01 -11.18 -10.87
N ALA A 10 9.58 -9.93 -10.75
CA ALA A 10 10.00 -9.06 -9.65
C ALA A 10 9.27 -9.50 -8.37
N GLY A 11 9.62 -10.70 -7.88
CA GLY A 11 9.21 -11.20 -6.58
C GLY A 11 10.16 -10.69 -5.52
N VAL A 12 9.61 -10.24 -4.38
CA VAL A 12 10.42 -9.97 -3.19
C VAL A 12 11.18 -11.24 -2.84
N GLU A 13 12.51 -11.18 -2.86
CA GLU A 13 13.36 -12.31 -2.54
C GLU A 13 13.14 -12.68 -1.07
N LEU A 14 12.53 -13.84 -0.81
CA LEU A 14 12.13 -14.28 0.53
C LEU A 14 13.31 -14.39 1.50
N ILE A 15 14.49 -14.73 0.97
CA ILE A 15 15.73 -14.93 1.72
C ILE A 15 16.83 -14.15 1.00
N LYS A 16 17.43 -13.16 1.66
CA LYS A 16 18.39 -12.25 1.02
C LYS A 16 19.63 -12.03 1.89
N ASP A 17 20.80 -11.90 1.27
CA ASP A 17 21.99 -11.39 1.95
C ASP A 17 21.90 -9.87 2.10
N VAL A 18 22.05 -9.37 3.33
CA VAL A 18 21.87 -7.96 3.69
C VAL A 18 23.17 -7.40 4.23
N GLY A 19 23.52 -6.19 3.75
CA GLY A 19 24.70 -5.46 4.19
C GLY A 19 24.37 -4.16 4.92
N GLU A 20 25.41 -3.48 5.44
CA GLU A 20 25.28 -2.19 6.14
C GLU A 20 24.47 -1.15 5.37
N ALA A 21 24.64 -1.09 4.05
CA ALA A 21 23.97 -0.12 3.19
C ALA A 21 22.46 -0.39 3.02
N THR A 22 22.01 -1.64 3.13
CA THR A 22 20.63 -2.01 2.81
C THR A 22 19.82 -2.45 4.03
N PHE A 23 20.44 -2.62 5.20
CA PHE A 23 19.76 -3.09 6.42
C PHE A 23 18.55 -2.24 6.82
N MET A 24 18.63 -0.91 6.67
CA MET A 24 17.49 -0.04 6.98
C MET A 24 16.27 -0.37 6.11
N GLN A 25 16.49 -0.53 4.80
CA GLN A 25 15.42 -0.83 3.84
C GLN A 25 14.96 -2.29 3.95
N ASP A 26 15.89 -3.24 3.90
CA ASP A 26 15.63 -4.66 3.78
C ASP A 26 15.19 -5.33 5.10
N VAL A 27 15.45 -4.69 6.25
CA VAL A 27 15.07 -5.21 7.58
C VAL A 27 14.08 -4.29 8.26
N ILE A 28 14.44 -3.03 8.50
CA ILE A 28 13.63 -2.15 9.35
C ILE A 28 12.37 -1.68 8.62
N GLU A 29 12.49 -1.13 7.42
CA GLU A 29 11.35 -0.70 6.60
C GLU A 29 10.52 -1.90 6.14
N ALA A 30 11.17 -2.95 5.63
CA ALA A 30 10.50 -4.20 5.26
C ALA A 30 9.69 -4.83 6.41
N SER A 31 10.15 -4.69 7.66
CA SER A 31 9.44 -5.21 8.84
C SER A 31 8.11 -4.49 9.16
N GLN A 32 7.83 -3.36 8.51
CA GLN A 32 6.53 -2.70 8.58
C GLN A 32 5.47 -3.45 7.76
N GLU A 33 5.89 -4.17 6.72
CA GLU A 33 5.00 -4.94 5.84
C GLU A 33 4.88 -6.39 6.30
N ALA A 34 6.00 -7.03 6.63
CA ALA A 34 6.05 -8.43 7.03
C ALA A 34 7.23 -8.68 8.00
N PRO A 35 7.08 -9.54 9.01
CA PRO A 35 8.17 -9.85 9.94
C PRO A 35 9.45 -10.31 9.21
N VAL A 36 10.60 -9.78 9.65
CA VAL A 36 11.92 -10.09 9.08
C VAL A 36 12.79 -10.80 10.10
N ILE A 37 13.21 -12.02 9.79
CA ILE A 37 14.15 -12.80 10.58
C ILE A 37 15.57 -12.53 10.10
N VAL A 38 16.43 -12.06 10.99
CA VAL A 38 17.84 -11.75 10.70
C VAL A 38 18.75 -12.83 11.28
N ASP A 39 19.50 -13.53 10.44
CA ASP A 39 20.54 -14.50 10.82
C ASP A 39 21.93 -13.86 10.78
N PHE A 40 22.54 -13.67 11.95
CA PHE A 40 23.91 -13.18 12.09
C PHE A 40 24.88 -14.37 12.09
N TRP A 41 25.66 -14.48 11.02
CA TRP A 41 26.51 -15.64 10.75
C TRP A 41 27.92 -15.23 10.27
N ALA A 42 28.81 -16.22 10.13
CA ALA A 42 30.12 -16.07 9.48
C ALA A 42 30.57 -17.41 8.86
N PRO A 43 31.42 -17.42 7.81
CA PRO A 43 31.82 -18.64 7.11
C PRO A 43 32.64 -19.62 7.96
N TRP A 44 33.35 -19.12 8.98
CA TRP A 44 34.12 -19.91 9.93
C TRP A 44 33.28 -20.46 11.09
N CYS A 45 32.04 -20.02 11.24
CA CYS A 45 31.13 -20.48 12.28
C CYS A 45 30.62 -21.89 11.98
N GLY A 46 31.15 -22.89 12.70
CA GLY A 46 30.72 -24.29 12.59
C GLY A 46 29.20 -24.49 12.80
N PRO A 47 28.62 -24.01 13.92
CA PRO A 47 27.19 -24.16 14.19
C PRO A 47 26.27 -23.49 13.15
N CYS A 48 26.69 -22.35 12.59
CA CYS A 48 25.93 -21.61 11.58
C CYS A 48 25.67 -22.45 10.32
N LYS A 49 26.60 -23.35 9.95
CA LYS A 49 26.46 -24.24 8.78
C LYS A 49 25.32 -25.23 8.90
N THR A 50 24.81 -25.48 10.11
CA THR A 50 23.64 -26.33 10.34
C THR A 50 22.39 -25.48 10.56
N LEU A 51 22.51 -24.39 11.33
CA LEU A 51 21.38 -23.52 11.64
C LEU A 51 20.83 -22.82 10.39
N GLY A 52 21.69 -22.21 9.56
CA GLY A 52 21.30 -21.43 8.39
C GLY A 52 20.38 -22.21 7.45
N PRO A 53 20.77 -23.39 6.93
CA PRO A 53 19.92 -24.19 6.05
C PRO A 53 18.60 -24.63 6.70
N ALA A 54 18.59 -24.89 8.01
CA ALA A 54 17.36 -25.26 8.71
C ALA A 54 16.40 -24.06 8.87
N LEU A 55 16.94 -22.86 9.10
CA LEU A 55 16.18 -21.62 9.17
C LEU A 55 15.63 -21.22 7.80
N GLU A 56 16.45 -21.30 6.74
CA GLU A 56 16.04 -21.06 5.35
C GLU A 56 14.88 -22.00 4.94
N ALA A 57 14.96 -23.28 5.30
CA ALA A 57 13.89 -24.25 5.04
C ALA A 57 12.59 -23.90 5.77
N ALA A 58 12.66 -23.54 7.06
CA ALA A 58 11.48 -23.17 7.84
C ALA A 58 10.82 -21.86 7.33
N VAL A 59 11.63 -20.86 6.95
CA VAL A 59 11.14 -19.61 6.34
C VAL A 59 10.46 -19.89 4.99
N THR A 60 11.04 -20.77 4.18
CA THR A 60 10.43 -21.18 2.91
C THR A 60 9.09 -21.91 3.13
N GLU A 61 9.01 -22.78 4.14
CA GLU A 61 7.76 -23.47 4.54
C GLU A 61 6.69 -22.49 5.01
N ALA A 62 7.07 -21.34 5.60
CA ALA A 62 6.15 -20.29 6.02
C ALA A 62 5.53 -19.49 4.85
N GLY A 63 5.91 -19.78 3.60
CA GLY A 63 5.16 -19.37 2.41
C GLY A 63 5.03 -17.86 2.20
N GLY A 64 6.01 -17.06 2.64
CA GLY A 64 5.98 -15.60 2.47
C GLY A 64 5.53 -14.80 3.70
N LYS A 65 5.01 -15.48 4.74
CA LYS A 65 4.59 -14.84 6.00
C LYS A 65 5.73 -14.19 6.79
N VAL A 66 6.97 -14.62 6.54
CA VAL A 66 8.18 -14.03 7.11
C VAL A 66 9.23 -13.91 6.02
N ARG A 67 10.05 -12.86 6.08
CA ARG A 67 11.23 -12.70 5.23
C ARG A 67 12.48 -13.05 6.04
N MET A 68 13.58 -13.39 5.36
CA MET A 68 14.86 -13.68 6.01
C MET A 68 15.98 -12.81 5.45
N ALA A 69 16.74 -12.19 6.35
CA ALA A 69 17.93 -11.42 6.05
C ALA A 69 19.15 -12.13 6.64
N LYS A 70 20.17 -12.37 5.82
CA LYS A 70 21.43 -12.99 6.25
C LYS A 70 22.49 -11.92 6.35
N VAL A 71 23.08 -11.77 7.55
CA VAL A 71 24.10 -10.75 7.82
C VAL A 71 25.40 -11.44 8.20
N ASN A 72 26.40 -11.34 7.31
CA ASN A 72 27.76 -11.77 7.63
C ASN A 72 28.40 -10.76 8.58
N VAL A 73 28.72 -11.18 9.82
CA VAL A 73 29.26 -10.28 10.85
C VAL A 73 30.71 -9.84 10.58
N ASP A 74 31.47 -10.57 9.76
CA ASP A 74 32.84 -10.18 9.39
C ASP A 74 32.83 -8.94 8.48
N GLU A 75 31.83 -8.87 7.60
CA GLU A 75 31.64 -7.83 6.59
C GLU A 75 30.81 -6.64 7.12
N ASN A 76 29.98 -6.87 8.14
CA ASN A 76 28.98 -5.90 8.63
C ASN A 76 29.14 -5.64 10.14
N GLN A 77 30.34 -5.26 10.56
CA GLN A 77 30.70 -5.12 11.97
C GLN A 77 29.93 -4.00 12.67
N ALA A 78 29.55 -2.93 11.96
CA ALA A 78 28.81 -1.83 12.56
C ALA A 78 27.41 -2.27 12.98
N ILE A 79 26.70 -3.02 12.12
CA ILE A 79 25.38 -3.59 12.45
C ILE A 79 25.52 -4.56 13.62
N ALA A 80 26.48 -5.49 13.54
CA ALA A 80 26.69 -6.48 14.61
C ALA A 80 26.92 -5.79 15.97
N GLY A 81 27.70 -4.70 15.99
CA GLY A 81 27.92 -3.88 17.17
C GLY A 81 26.66 -3.15 17.67
N GLN A 82 25.90 -2.52 16.77
CA GLN A 82 24.65 -1.82 17.09
C GLN A 82 23.59 -2.78 17.67
N MET A 83 23.46 -3.95 17.07
CA MET A 83 22.57 -5.03 17.49
C MET A 83 23.10 -5.83 18.69
N ARG A 84 24.27 -5.45 19.22
CA ARG A 84 24.93 -6.05 20.39
C ARG A 84 25.11 -7.56 20.24
N VAL A 85 25.43 -8.03 19.04
CA VAL A 85 25.73 -9.44 18.76
C VAL A 85 27.06 -9.80 19.43
N GLN A 86 27.00 -10.60 20.49
CA GLN A 86 28.19 -11.01 21.27
C GLN A 86 28.74 -12.37 20.83
N SER A 87 27.92 -13.20 20.20
CA SER A 87 28.28 -14.51 19.71
C SER A 87 27.49 -14.86 18.45
N ILE A 88 28.01 -15.76 17.63
CA ILE A 88 27.30 -16.29 16.46
C ILE A 88 27.14 -17.82 16.58
N PRO A 89 26.04 -18.40 16.06
CA PRO A 89 24.93 -17.69 15.41
C PRO A 89 24.07 -16.91 16.41
N THR A 90 23.50 -15.80 15.97
CA THR A 90 22.44 -15.06 16.68
C THR A 90 21.34 -14.79 15.68
N VAL A 91 20.08 -14.98 16.08
CA VAL A 91 18.92 -14.73 15.25
C VAL A 91 18.00 -13.74 15.95
N TYR A 92 17.57 -12.70 15.24
CA TYR A 92 16.57 -11.73 15.71
C TYR A 92 15.40 -11.67 14.75
N ALA A 93 14.18 -11.57 15.28
CA ALA A 93 13.00 -11.23 14.51
C ALA A 93 12.68 -9.74 14.68
N PHE A 94 12.36 -9.07 13.58
CA PHE A 94 11.92 -7.70 13.54
C PHE A 94 10.49 -7.62 13.03
N PHE A 95 9.68 -6.80 13.68
CA PHE A 95 8.34 -6.45 13.22
C PHE A 95 8.02 -5.01 13.65
N GLN A 96 7.36 -4.26 12.77
CA GLN A 96 7.07 -2.83 12.95
C GLN A 96 8.31 -1.99 13.32
N GLY A 97 9.45 -2.30 12.69
CA GLY A 97 10.71 -1.61 12.88
C GLY A 97 11.42 -1.88 14.20
N GLN A 98 10.95 -2.84 15.01
CA GLN A 98 11.49 -3.17 16.32
C GLN A 98 11.89 -4.65 16.41
N PRO A 99 12.92 -5.02 17.20
CA PRO A 99 13.20 -6.41 17.52
C PRO A 99 12.12 -6.98 18.46
N VAL A 100 11.49 -8.09 18.09
CA VAL A 100 10.33 -8.66 18.77
C VAL A 100 10.58 -10.04 19.40
N ASP A 101 11.48 -10.84 18.84
CA ASP A 101 11.93 -12.13 19.39
C ASP A 101 13.38 -12.41 18.94
N GLY A 102 14.02 -13.41 19.52
CA GLY A 102 15.33 -13.87 19.06
C GLY A 102 15.98 -14.91 19.97
N PHE A 103 16.99 -15.58 19.43
CA PHE A 103 17.77 -16.57 20.16
C PHE A 103 19.25 -16.51 19.79
N GLN A 104 20.11 -17.07 20.66
CA GLN A 104 21.55 -17.12 20.47
C GLN A 104 22.04 -18.57 20.55
N GLY A 105 22.98 -18.91 19.68
CA GLY A 105 23.51 -20.26 19.56
C GLY A 105 22.68 -21.17 18.66
N ALA A 106 23.15 -22.40 18.48
CA ALA A 106 22.42 -23.40 17.71
C ALA A 106 21.33 -24.04 18.57
N VAL A 107 20.11 -24.07 18.05
CA VAL A 107 18.92 -24.68 18.66
C VAL A 107 18.43 -25.87 17.84
N PRO A 108 17.66 -26.82 18.42
CA PRO A 108 17.11 -27.95 17.69
C PRO A 108 16.15 -27.52 16.57
N PRO A 109 15.99 -28.30 15.47
CA PRO A 109 15.09 -27.94 14.37
C PRO A 109 13.64 -27.67 14.78
N SER A 110 13.13 -28.34 15.83
CA SER A 110 11.80 -28.08 16.36
C SER A 110 11.65 -26.69 16.96
N GLU A 111 12.72 -26.17 17.57
CA GLU A 111 12.74 -24.83 18.15
C GLU A 111 12.86 -23.76 17.05
N ILE A 112 13.61 -24.04 15.98
CA ILE A 112 13.65 -23.20 14.77
C ILE A 112 12.25 -23.08 14.17
N LYS A 113 11.57 -24.22 13.97
CA LYS A 113 10.22 -24.25 13.41
C LYS A 113 9.24 -23.46 14.29
N ALA A 114 9.25 -23.73 15.60
CA ALA A 114 8.39 -23.00 16.53
C ALA A 114 8.70 -21.50 16.59
N PHE A 115 9.97 -21.10 16.43
CA PHE A 115 10.35 -19.69 16.33
C PHE A 115 9.79 -19.04 15.07
N VAL A 116 9.98 -19.67 13.91
CA VAL A 116 9.45 -19.17 12.63
C VAL A 116 7.91 -19.09 12.66
N GLU A 117 7.23 -20.10 13.22
CA GLU A 117 5.77 -20.10 13.36
C GLU A 117 5.29 -18.91 14.23
N ARG A 118 5.88 -18.71 15.42
CA ARG A 118 5.53 -17.56 16.27
C ARG A 118 5.78 -16.22 15.59
N VAL A 119 6.86 -16.10 14.83
CA VAL A 119 7.18 -14.86 14.11
C VAL A 119 6.22 -14.66 12.94
N ALA A 120 5.83 -15.73 12.24
CA ALA A 120 4.83 -15.68 11.17
C ALA A 120 3.44 -15.28 11.68
N GLU A 121 3.07 -15.70 12.89
CA GLU A 121 1.82 -15.26 13.54
C GLU A 121 1.77 -13.75 13.78
N LEU A 122 2.93 -13.07 13.92
CA LEU A 122 2.98 -11.61 14.07
C LEU A 122 2.54 -10.87 12.81
N ALA A 123 2.67 -11.48 11.63
CA ALA A 123 2.24 -10.89 10.37
C ALA A 123 0.71 -10.79 10.23
N GLY A 124 -0.05 -11.35 11.18
CA GLY A 124 -1.41 -11.78 10.92
C GLY A 124 -1.40 -13.02 10.01
N ASP A 125 -2.52 -13.73 9.90
CA ASP A 125 -2.56 -14.87 9.00
C ASP A 125 -2.34 -14.36 7.57
N GLY A 126 -1.20 -14.64 6.94
CA GLY A 126 -0.92 -14.24 5.55
C GLY A 126 -2.00 -14.69 4.55
N GLY A 127 -2.93 -15.57 4.95
CA GLY A 127 -4.16 -15.84 4.23
C GLY A 127 -5.10 -14.64 4.09
N LEU A 128 -5.11 -13.68 5.03
CA LEU A 128 -5.92 -12.47 4.94
C LEU A 128 -5.39 -11.51 3.87
N ALA A 129 -4.06 -11.35 3.76
CA ALA A 129 -3.47 -10.55 2.69
C ALA A 129 -3.72 -11.18 1.30
N ASP A 130 -3.55 -12.50 1.18
CA ASP A 130 -3.88 -13.23 -0.04
C ASP A 130 -5.39 -13.16 -0.36
N ALA A 131 -6.26 -13.20 0.66
CA ALA A 131 -7.71 -13.06 0.50
C ALA A 131 -8.11 -11.64 0.07
N ILE A 132 -7.43 -10.60 0.57
CA ILE A 132 -7.63 -9.21 0.12
C ILE A 132 -7.27 -9.10 -1.36
N ALA A 133 -6.10 -9.62 -1.76
CA ALA A 133 -5.68 -9.60 -3.15
C ALA A 133 -6.66 -10.35 -4.06
N ALA A 134 -7.14 -11.53 -3.62
CA ALA A 134 -8.15 -12.28 -4.36
C ALA A 134 -9.49 -11.52 -4.46
N ALA A 135 -9.90 -10.82 -3.40
CA ALA A 135 -11.12 -10.00 -3.41
C ALA A 135 -10.99 -8.76 -4.32
N ASP A 136 -9.81 -8.11 -4.35
CA ASP A 136 -9.52 -7.02 -5.27
C ASP A 136 -9.61 -7.51 -6.74
N GLU A 137 -9.02 -8.68 -7.05
CA GLU A 137 -9.11 -9.30 -8.39
C GLU A 137 -10.56 -9.62 -8.78
N MET A 138 -11.37 -10.14 -7.85
CA MET A 138 -12.81 -10.38 -8.09
C MET A 138 -13.54 -9.07 -8.40
N LEU A 139 -13.26 -8.00 -7.64
CA LEU A 139 -13.89 -6.70 -7.86
C LEU A 139 -13.52 -6.12 -9.24
N GLU A 140 -12.25 -6.21 -9.63
CA GLU A 140 -11.77 -5.80 -10.96
C GLU A 140 -12.39 -6.63 -12.09
N ALA A 141 -12.62 -7.93 -11.85
CA ALA A 141 -13.33 -8.81 -12.77
C ALA A 141 -14.84 -8.55 -12.85
N GLY A 142 -15.38 -7.67 -12.01
CA GLY A 142 -16.82 -7.37 -11.90
C GLY A 142 -17.61 -8.41 -11.10
N GLU A 143 -16.94 -9.32 -10.40
CA GLU A 143 -17.53 -10.31 -9.47
C GLU A 143 -17.84 -9.66 -8.11
N VAL A 144 -18.58 -8.54 -8.15
CA VAL A 144 -18.79 -7.63 -7.00
C VAL A 144 -19.36 -8.34 -5.76
N GLN A 145 -20.29 -9.28 -5.96
CA GLN A 145 -20.92 -10.01 -4.84
C GLN A 145 -19.96 -10.97 -4.13
N ASP A 146 -19.05 -11.59 -4.88
CA ASP A 146 -18.09 -12.55 -4.32
C ASP A 146 -16.92 -11.80 -3.65
N ALA A 147 -16.51 -10.66 -4.23
CA ALA A 147 -15.59 -9.72 -3.60
C ALA A 147 -16.13 -9.22 -2.25
N ALA A 148 -17.40 -8.77 -2.23
CA ALA A 148 -18.04 -8.24 -1.01
C ALA A 148 -18.10 -9.30 0.10
N GLN A 149 -18.44 -10.55 -0.24
CA GLN A 149 -18.43 -11.67 0.71
C GLN A 149 -17.03 -11.93 1.27
N THR A 150 -16.00 -11.86 0.42
CA THR A 150 -14.62 -12.11 0.83
C THR A 150 -14.12 -11.02 1.77
N TYR A 151 -14.34 -9.73 1.47
CA TYR A 151 -13.99 -8.65 2.40
C TYR A 151 -14.75 -8.73 3.71
N ALA A 152 -16.04 -9.09 3.69
CA ALA A 152 -16.81 -9.28 4.91
C ALA A 152 -16.23 -10.41 5.79
N ALA A 153 -15.84 -11.54 5.19
CA ALA A 153 -15.18 -12.63 5.91
C ALA A 153 -13.83 -12.22 6.51
N ILE A 154 -13.03 -11.42 5.79
CA ILE A 154 -11.79 -10.84 6.32
C ILE A 154 -12.07 -9.98 7.54
N LEU A 155 -13.12 -9.15 7.51
CA LEU A 155 -13.50 -8.28 8.63
C LEU A 155 -14.04 -9.05 9.85
N GLU A 156 -14.55 -10.27 9.68
CA GLU A 156 -14.90 -11.15 10.81
C GLU A 156 -13.65 -11.64 11.57
N GLU A 157 -12.53 -11.84 10.86
CA GLU A 157 -11.26 -12.29 11.43
C GLU A 157 -10.37 -11.12 11.91
N ASP A 158 -10.30 -10.05 11.12
CA ASP A 158 -9.57 -8.82 11.43
C ASP A 158 -10.44 -7.57 11.28
N GLN A 159 -11.04 -7.17 12.39
CA GLN A 159 -11.89 -5.98 12.48
C GLN A 159 -11.11 -4.66 12.29
N ASN A 160 -9.78 -4.68 12.26
CA ASN A 160 -8.94 -3.51 12.05
C ASN A 160 -8.32 -3.46 10.64
N SER A 161 -8.77 -4.29 9.70
CA SER A 161 -8.26 -4.27 8.34
C SER A 161 -8.80 -3.09 7.53
N ALA A 162 -8.00 -2.02 7.42
CA ALA A 162 -8.32 -0.85 6.59
C ALA A 162 -8.59 -1.22 5.12
N ALA A 163 -7.76 -2.11 4.57
CA ALA A 163 -7.88 -2.59 3.20
C ALA A 163 -9.21 -3.32 2.95
N ALA A 164 -9.68 -4.13 3.91
CA ALA A 164 -10.94 -4.84 3.77
C ALA A 164 -12.17 -3.91 3.90
N TYR A 165 -12.15 -2.93 4.80
CA TYR A 165 -13.20 -1.90 4.84
C TYR A 165 -13.25 -1.07 3.54
N ALA A 166 -12.09 -0.63 3.05
CA ALA A 166 -11.99 0.10 1.80
C ALA A 166 -12.46 -0.76 0.61
N GLY A 167 -12.05 -2.02 0.55
CA GLY A 167 -12.51 -3.00 -0.45
C GLY A 167 -14.02 -3.19 -0.43
N LEU A 168 -14.60 -3.46 0.74
CA LEU A 168 -16.04 -3.61 0.91
C LEU A 168 -16.82 -2.36 0.47
N ALA A 169 -16.36 -1.17 0.86
CA ALA A 169 -16.98 0.09 0.43
C ALA A 169 -16.87 0.29 -1.10
N ARG A 170 -15.74 -0.08 -1.72
CA ARG A 170 -15.58 -0.07 -3.20
C ARG A 170 -16.56 -1.01 -3.89
N THR A 171 -16.93 -2.15 -3.29
CA THR A 171 -17.96 -3.03 -3.87
C THR A 171 -19.33 -2.34 -3.96
N HIS A 172 -19.68 -1.47 -3.01
CA HIS A 172 -20.91 -0.68 -3.05
C HIS A 172 -20.86 0.41 -4.13
N LEU A 173 -19.70 1.07 -4.29
CA LEU A 173 -19.48 2.03 -5.37
C LEU A 173 -19.57 1.37 -6.76
N ALA A 174 -19.09 0.13 -6.91
CA ALA A 174 -19.17 -0.61 -8.17
C ALA A 174 -20.61 -0.91 -8.64
N VAL A 175 -21.60 -0.76 -7.75
CA VAL A 175 -23.03 -0.87 -8.06
C VAL A 175 -23.79 0.46 -7.86
N ASP A 176 -23.07 1.58 -7.97
CA ASP A 176 -23.60 2.95 -7.85
C ASP A 176 -24.34 3.23 -6.54
N ASN A 177 -23.89 2.62 -5.44
CA ASN A 177 -24.50 2.79 -4.11
C ASN A 177 -23.54 3.51 -3.15
N ALA A 178 -23.45 4.83 -3.31
CA ALA A 178 -22.59 5.69 -2.49
C ALA A 178 -23.00 5.73 -1.00
N ASP A 179 -24.29 5.58 -0.69
CA ASP A 179 -24.79 5.62 0.68
C ASP A 179 -24.34 4.40 1.49
N ASP A 180 -24.42 3.19 0.93
CA ASP A 180 -23.92 1.99 1.60
C ASP A 180 -22.38 1.96 1.69
N ALA A 181 -21.69 2.54 0.69
CA ALA A 181 -20.24 2.72 0.75
C ALA A 181 -19.86 3.63 1.93
N GLU A 182 -20.54 4.77 2.09
CA GLU A 182 -20.31 5.69 3.22
C GLU A 182 -20.67 5.04 4.57
N ALA A 183 -21.77 4.30 4.64
CA ALA A 183 -22.18 3.57 5.83
C ALA A 183 -21.11 2.53 6.25
N THR A 184 -20.50 1.84 5.28
CA THR A 184 -19.40 0.91 5.52
C THR A 184 -18.20 1.60 6.16
N LEU A 185 -17.77 2.74 5.59
CA LEU A 185 -16.62 3.49 6.13
C LEU A 185 -16.91 4.11 7.51
N ASN A 186 -18.17 4.50 7.78
CA ASN A 186 -18.60 5.00 9.09
C ASN A 186 -18.60 3.91 10.17
N GLY A 187 -18.64 2.64 9.76
CA GLY A 187 -18.52 1.48 10.65
C GLY A 187 -17.08 1.14 11.02
N ALA A 188 -16.08 1.72 10.34
CA ALA A 188 -14.67 1.42 10.58
C ALA A 188 -14.21 1.89 11.98
N PRO A 189 -13.36 1.12 12.68
CA PRO A 189 -12.76 1.55 13.95
C PRO A 189 -11.98 2.86 13.82
N ALA A 190 -11.92 3.62 14.92
CA ALA A 190 -11.26 4.92 14.94
C ALA A 190 -9.77 4.83 14.61
N GLU A 191 -9.14 3.71 14.98
CA GLU A 191 -7.72 3.39 14.77
C GLU A 191 -7.34 3.37 13.28
N ILE A 192 -8.27 3.01 12.40
CA ILE A 192 -8.05 2.90 10.95
C ILE A 192 -8.77 4.00 10.16
N SER A 193 -9.49 4.89 10.84
CA SER A 193 -10.37 5.87 10.20
C SER A 193 -9.66 6.91 9.33
N GLU A 194 -8.35 7.08 9.52
CA GLU A 194 -7.47 7.98 8.74
C GLU A 194 -6.49 7.20 7.85
N ALA A 195 -6.69 5.89 7.68
CA ALA A 195 -5.83 5.07 6.82
C ALA A 195 -5.93 5.55 5.35
N PRO A 196 -4.82 5.53 4.59
CA PRO A 196 -4.81 5.99 3.20
C PRO A 196 -5.86 5.33 2.31
N GLU A 197 -6.12 4.04 2.51
CA GLU A 197 -7.11 3.26 1.77
C GLU A 197 -8.53 3.75 2.04
N ILE A 198 -8.82 4.15 3.28
CA ILE A 198 -10.13 4.68 3.69
C ILE A 198 -10.33 6.08 3.10
N GLU A 199 -9.32 6.94 3.18
CA GLU A 199 -9.36 8.28 2.58
C GLU A 199 -9.56 8.23 1.06
N ALA A 200 -8.90 7.29 0.38
CA ALA A 200 -9.09 7.09 -1.05
C ALA A 200 -10.55 6.77 -1.41
N VAL A 201 -11.21 5.89 -0.64
CA VAL A 201 -12.62 5.54 -0.90
C VAL A 201 -13.56 6.68 -0.51
N ARG A 202 -13.25 7.48 0.53
CA ARG A 202 -14.00 8.70 0.83
C ARG A 202 -13.97 9.68 -0.33
N ALA A 203 -12.79 9.88 -0.94
CA ALA A 203 -12.65 10.70 -2.12
C ALA A 203 -13.46 10.13 -3.31
N GLN A 204 -13.48 8.80 -3.49
CA GLN A 204 -14.31 8.16 -4.52
C GLN A 204 -15.82 8.36 -4.28
N ILE A 205 -16.29 8.25 -3.04
CA ILE A 205 -17.69 8.52 -2.67
C ILE A 205 -18.06 9.97 -2.99
N GLU A 206 -17.20 10.92 -2.65
CA GLU A 206 -17.43 12.34 -2.94
C GLU A 206 -17.54 12.58 -4.45
N LEU A 207 -16.63 12.03 -5.25
CA LEU A 207 -16.69 12.15 -6.72
C LEU A 207 -17.95 11.48 -7.30
N ALA A 208 -18.37 10.34 -6.77
CA ALA A 208 -19.60 9.66 -7.20
C ALA A 208 -20.84 10.54 -6.94
N ARG A 209 -20.91 11.18 -5.77
CA ARG A 209 -22.00 12.13 -5.42
C ARG A 209 -22.01 13.38 -6.29
N GLN A 210 -20.84 13.88 -6.64
CA GLN A 210 -20.72 15.00 -7.58
C GLN A 210 -21.19 14.61 -8.99
N ALA A 211 -20.92 13.38 -9.42
CA ALA A 211 -21.34 12.86 -10.72
C ALA A 211 -22.87 12.78 -10.86
N GLU A 212 -23.60 12.43 -9.80
CA GLU A 212 -25.08 12.42 -9.79
C GLU A 212 -25.70 13.78 -10.10
N ASN A 213 -24.99 14.86 -9.76
CA ASN A 213 -25.45 16.24 -9.91
C ASN A 213 -24.72 16.99 -11.04
N ALA A 214 -23.95 16.28 -11.87
CA ALA A 214 -23.18 16.87 -12.95
C ALA A 214 -24.09 17.51 -14.02
N GLY A 215 -23.76 18.76 -14.38
CA GLY A 215 -24.49 19.48 -15.43
C GLY A 215 -24.17 18.96 -16.85
N PRO A 216 -24.98 19.34 -17.85
CA PRO A 216 -24.77 18.91 -19.24
C PRO A 216 -23.44 19.44 -19.81
N LEU A 217 -22.53 18.52 -20.13
CA LEU A 217 -21.16 18.81 -20.55
C LEU A 217 -21.08 19.81 -21.72
N ALA A 218 -21.94 19.67 -22.72
CA ALA A 218 -21.94 20.54 -23.91
C ALA A 218 -22.31 21.99 -23.58
N GLU A 219 -23.23 22.20 -22.65
CA GLU A 219 -23.66 23.55 -22.25
C GLU A 219 -22.60 24.23 -21.39
N LEU A 220 -22.02 23.49 -20.44
CA LEU A 220 -20.92 23.95 -19.59
C LEU A 220 -19.70 24.35 -20.43
N ARG A 221 -19.35 23.53 -21.42
CA ARG A 221 -18.25 23.83 -22.35
C ARG A 221 -18.52 25.10 -23.16
N ALA A 222 -19.74 25.25 -23.70
CA ALA A 222 -20.12 26.45 -24.44
C ALA A 222 -20.10 27.71 -23.55
N ALA A 223 -20.46 27.59 -22.27
CA ALA A 223 -20.40 28.69 -21.30
C ALA A 223 -18.96 29.14 -21.05
N VAL A 224 -18.03 28.21 -20.82
CA VAL A 224 -16.60 28.49 -20.64
C VAL A 224 -15.97 29.08 -21.91
N ASP A 225 -16.34 28.58 -23.10
CA ASP A 225 -15.85 29.11 -24.37
C ASP A 225 -16.36 30.55 -24.62
N ALA A 226 -17.60 30.84 -24.24
CA ALA A 226 -18.19 32.18 -24.38
C ALA A 226 -17.63 33.18 -23.36
N ASN A 227 -17.30 32.73 -22.14
CA ASN A 227 -16.70 33.54 -21.10
C ASN A 227 -15.58 32.77 -20.37
N PRO A 228 -14.31 32.85 -20.83
CA PRO A 228 -13.20 32.12 -20.23
C PRO A 228 -12.89 32.49 -18.76
N ASP A 229 -13.38 33.63 -18.27
CA ASP A 229 -13.22 34.10 -16.88
C ASP A 229 -14.42 33.70 -16.00
N ASP A 230 -15.38 32.92 -16.52
CA ASP A 230 -16.42 32.30 -15.71
C ASP A 230 -15.85 31.09 -14.95
N HIS A 231 -15.31 31.35 -13.76
CA HIS A 231 -14.72 30.33 -12.91
C HIS A 231 -15.75 29.29 -12.44
N GLN A 232 -17.01 29.68 -12.22
CA GLN A 232 -18.04 28.74 -11.79
C GLN A 232 -18.33 27.73 -12.90
N SER A 233 -18.59 28.21 -14.12
CA SER A 233 -18.85 27.32 -15.27
C SER A 233 -17.65 26.41 -15.58
N ARG A 234 -16.42 26.88 -15.35
CA ARG A 234 -15.20 26.06 -15.52
C ARG A 234 -15.09 24.97 -14.46
N PHE A 235 -15.42 25.29 -13.21
CA PHE A 235 -15.43 24.31 -12.13
C PHE A 235 -16.50 23.23 -12.37
N ASP A 236 -17.71 23.65 -12.73
CA ASP A 236 -18.81 22.74 -13.04
C ASP A 236 -18.50 21.87 -14.28
N LEU A 237 -17.84 22.45 -15.30
CA LEU A 237 -17.34 21.71 -16.45
C LEU A 237 -16.37 20.61 -16.03
N ALA A 238 -15.41 20.91 -15.14
CA ALA A 238 -14.45 19.91 -14.67
C ALA A 238 -15.14 18.77 -13.89
N ILE A 239 -16.14 19.07 -13.06
CA ILE A 239 -16.94 18.04 -12.38
C ILE A 239 -17.65 17.16 -13.41
N ALA A 240 -18.30 17.77 -14.41
CA ALA A 240 -18.99 17.03 -15.46
C ALA A 240 -18.04 16.19 -16.33
N MET A 241 -16.83 16.67 -16.62
CA MET A 241 -15.80 15.92 -17.33
C MET A 241 -15.34 14.70 -16.53
N ASN A 242 -15.14 14.87 -15.22
CA ASN A 242 -14.77 13.75 -14.35
C ASN A 242 -15.89 12.69 -14.30
N ALA A 243 -17.14 13.13 -14.18
CA ALA A 243 -18.31 12.25 -14.20
C ALA A 243 -18.48 11.47 -15.51
N ASP A 244 -18.12 12.06 -16.66
CA ASP A 244 -18.11 11.41 -17.98
C ASP A 244 -16.88 10.50 -18.19
N GLY A 245 -15.95 10.46 -17.24
CA GLY A 245 -14.71 9.66 -17.30
C GLY A 245 -13.51 10.37 -17.95
N ASP A 246 -13.65 11.62 -18.38
CA ASP A 246 -12.53 12.45 -18.85
C ASP A 246 -11.79 13.12 -17.68
N VAL A 247 -11.15 12.29 -16.86
CA VAL A 247 -10.41 12.70 -15.66
C VAL A 247 -9.25 13.64 -16.03
N GLN A 248 -8.55 13.37 -17.14
CA GLN A 248 -7.45 14.22 -17.59
C GLN A 248 -7.93 15.62 -17.96
N GLY A 249 -9.04 15.72 -18.70
CA GLY A 249 -9.66 17.00 -19.05
C GLY A 249 -10.14 17.77 -17.82
N ALA A 250 -10.78 17.09 -16.87
CA ALA A 250 -11.18 17.69 -15.59
C ALA A 250 -10.00 18.31 -14.83
N VAL A 251 -8.89 17.57 -14.71
CA VAL A 251 -7.67 18.05 -14.07
C VAL A 251 -7.08 19.27 -14.79
N ASP A 252 -7.04 19.27 -16.12
CA ASP A 252 -6.51 20.39 -16.88
C ASP A 252 -7.38 21.66 -16.74
N GLU A 253 -8.71 21.52 -16.70
CA GLU A 253 -9.63 22.65 -16.44
C GLU A 253 -9.48 23.23 -15.02
N LEU A 254 -9.33 22.38 -14.00
CA LEU A 254 -9.12 22.83 -12.62
C LEU A 254 -7.75 23.49 -12.43
N LEU A 255 -6.70 23.00 -13.11
CA LEU A 255 -5.38 23.63 -13.10
C LEU A 255 -5.42 25.01 -13.77
N GLU A 256 -6.16 25.18 -14.86
CA GLU A 256 -6.36 26.50 -15.47
C GLU A 256 -7.19 27.42 -14.57
N LEU A 257 -8.22 26.91 -13.89
CA LEU A 257 -8.96 27.68 -12.88
C LEU A 257 -8.03 28.19 -11.79
N PHE A 258 -7.23 27.30 -11.21
CA PHE A 258 -6.26 27.63 -10.16
C PHE A 258 -5.21 28.63 -10.65
N ARG A 259 -4.79 28.55 -11.91
CA ARG A 259 -3.85 29.50 -12.52
C ARG A 259 -4.44 30.91 -12.66
N ARG A 260 -5.75 31.01 -12.93
CA ARG A 260 -6.47 32.28 -13.07
C ARG A 260 -6.73 32.93 -11.72
N ASP A 261 -7.24 32.15 -10.78
CA ASP A 261 -7.54 32.60 -9.43
C ASP A 261 -7.40 31.45 -8.43
N ARG A 262 -6.35 31.55 -7.60
CA ARG A 262 -5.93 30.52 -6.65
C ARG A 262 -6.89 30.40 -5.46
N ASP A 263 -7.53 31.51 -5.10
CA ASP A 263 -8.33 31.64 -3.89
C ASP A 263 -9.84 31.67 -4.20
N TRP A 264 -10.21 31.58 -5.49
CA TRP A 264 -11.61 31.53 -5.91
C TRP A 264 -12.38 30.45 -5.14
N ASN A 265 -13.51 30.86 -4.56
CA ASN A 265 -14.41 30.01 -3.78
C ASN A 265 -13.67 29.18 -2.70
N ASP A 266 -12.91 29.85 -1.85
CA ASP A 266 -12.10 29.23 -0.78
C ASP A 266 -11.10 28.19 -1.31
N ALA A 267 -10.48 28.49 -2.45
CA ALA A 267 -9.57 27.62 -3.18
C ALA A 267 -10.21 26.30 -3.66
N ALA A 268 -11.48 26.34 -4.09
CA ALA A 268 -12.24 25.17 -4.54
C ALA A 268 -11.52 24.33 -5.60
N ALA A 269 -10.86 24.95 -6.59
CA ALA A 269 -10.12 24.19 -7.61
C ALA A 269 -8.99 23.34 -7.02
N LYS A 270 -8.26 23.87 -6.04
CA LYS A 270 -7.19 23.13 -5.37
C LYS A 270 -7.74 21.96 -4.56
N GLN A 271 -8.83 22.18 -3.82
CA GLN A 271 -9.48 21.14 -3.02
C GLN A 271 -10.03 20.02 -3.92
N GLN A 272 -10.67 20.39 -5.03
CA GLN A 272 -11.18 19.43 -6.00
C GLN A 272 -10.06 18.62 -6.68
N LEU A 273 -8.93 19.26 -7.03
CA LEU A 273 -7.77 18.55 -7.55
C LEU A 273 -7.26 17.49 -6.57
N PHE A 274 -7.17 17.82 -5.28
CA PHE A 274 -6.78 16.81 -4.27
C PHE A 274 -7.79 15.69 -4.17
N THR A 275 -9.08 16.00 -4.15
CA THR A 275 -10.14 14.97 -4.15
C THR A 275 -9.99 14.01 -5.34
N ILE A 276 -9.75 14.52 -6.55
CA ILE A 276 -9.48 13.67 -7.73
C ILE A 276 -8.20 12.85 -7.54
N PHE A 277 -7.11 13.46 -7.07
CA PHE A 277 -5.83 12.76 -6.93
C PHE A 277 -5.85 11.68 -5.84
N ASP A 278 -6.63 11.87 -4.79
CA ASP A 278 -6.73 10.95 -3.66
C ASP A 278 -7.68 9.78 -3.97
N ALA A 279 -8.66 9.98 -4.86
CA ALA A 279 -9.52 8.92 -5.36
C ALA A 279 -8.83 7.95 -6.35
N LEU A 280 -7.77 8.40 -7.02
CA LEU A 280 -7.01 7.63 -8.01
C LEU A 280 -5.93 6.76 -7.36
N ASP A 281 -5.50 5.73 -8.08
CA ASP A 281 -4.36 4.91 -7.65
C ASP A 281 -3.09 5.76 -7.44
N ALA A 282 -2.26 5.39 -6.45
CA ALA A 282 -1.05 6.14 -6.12
C ALA A 282 -0.05 6.27 -7.29
N LYS A 283 -0.07 5.34 -8.23
CA LYS A 283 0.78 5.31 -9.44
C LYS A 283 0.07 5.84 -10.68
N ASP A 284 -1.15 6.35 -10.54
CA ASP A 284 -1.92 6.88 -11.67
C ASP A 284 -1.16 8.05 -12.35
N PRO A 285 -0.94 7.99 -13.66
CA PRO A 285 -0.13 8.99 -14.37
C PRO A 285 -0.77 10.39 -14.38
N ILE A 286 -2.11 10.49 -14.33
CA ILE A 286 -2.86 11.75 -14.27
C ILE A 286 -2.62 12.39 -12.90
N ALA A 287 -2.80 11.62 -11.82
CA ALA A 287 -2.56 12.10 -10.46
C ALA A 287 -1.11 12.57 -10.26
N LEU A 288 -0.12 11.76 -10.67
CA LEU A 288 1.30 12.10 -10.56
C LEU A 288 1.66 13.37 -11.34
N THR A 289 1.17 13.48 -12.58
CA THR A 289 1.44 14.65 -13.43
C THR A 289 0.72 15.89 -12.91
N GLY A 290 -0.53 15.75 -12.49
CA GLY A 290 -1.37 16.80 -11.93
C GLY A 290 -0.80 17.37 -10.65
N ARG A 291 -0.43 16.53 -9.67
CA ARG A 291 0.24 16.93 -8.42
C ARG A 291 1.51 17.74 -8.70
N ARG A 292 2.33 17.29 -9.67
CA ARG A 292 3.55 18.01 -10.08
C ARG A 292 3.23 19.39 -10.68
N LYS A 293 2.25 19.48 -11.59
CA LYS A 293 1.82 20.76 -12.19
C LYS A 293 1.30 21.72 -11.11
N LEU A 294 0.39 21.26 -10.25
CA LEU A 294 -0.17 22.06 -9.15
C LEU A 294 0.91 22.57 -8.20
N SER A 295 1.84 21.70 -7.79
CA SER A 295 2.98 22.09 -6.94
C SER A 295 3.82 23.20 -7.58
N SER A 296 4.13 23.07 -8.88
CA SER A 296 4.89 24.11 -9.60
C SER A 296 4.16 25.47 -9.65
N MET A 297 2.83 25.48 -9.72
CA MET A 297 2.03 26.71 -9.69
C MET A 297 1.93 27.33 -8.29
N ILE A 298 2.07 26.53 -7.23
CA ILE A 298 1.98 27.04 -5.85
C ILE A 298 3.25 27.82 -5.47
N PHE A 299 4.42 27.32 -5.89
CA PHE A 299 5.73 27.85 -5.50
C PHE A 299 6.33 28.89 -6.47
N VAL A 300 5.60 29.22 -7.55
CA VAL A 300 5.89 30.34 -8.46
C VAL A 300 5.02 31.52 -8.08
#